data_AF-Q22HL7-F1
#
_entry.id   AF-Q22HL7-F1
#
_cell.length_a   1.000
_cell.length_b   1.000
_cell.length_c   1.000
_cell.angle_alpha   90.00
_cell.angle_beta   90.00
_cell.angle_gamma   90.00
#
_symmetry.space_group_name_H-M   'P 1'
#
loop_
_entity.id
_entity.type
_entity.pdbx_description
1 polymer ?
#
loop_
_entity_poly.entity_id
_entity_poly.type
_entity_poly.pdbx_seq_one_letter_code
_entity_poly.pdbx_strand_id
1 'polypeptide(L)'
;MLKKIFSIIGNQLNKNKQTVLHNQTNIQAKRRTFIFDFTKYFRKMDSEVTNQMQVEEVPQQIIQEESKQNIQQQITNQPVDNTFIQEGYAKIQKSYIENSEDGKKLLSEVFYNPVQVFNRDLTVLVIHMFKEYLKETRKEKFDGITILDALSASGLRAIRFSKELKDIKKVYANDISEASHKLMMDNFILNNLDLSKIEMTLKDAVQLMYEQKFRSSSGDRNARFDVIDLDPYGTCAPFLDCAIQGAVGETLLCITSTDSRILCGPDTQKCYYLYGSSRAKIAAYEENAVRIILYTANNIANRYGKFITPLLCYMSEFYVRVFLIIKPGKLECGRSLVRTGNVFHCDNCQNQYFQTFGKQSKAKQSDAQKHVPQKLNLPSNICNQCGESFTINGPIWTDKLNDQEFIQKTIDYLNSDKFDLPLATKKKIEGMLHSIQLEQKAGVDNIPLGFNFEHLSKMMKTTVPSKKKIFSAIKSLNYSIEQTYLNPAIYKTNAPSEIVFDVIRNWKRTLQPNDEEFFRAFDKESSNYAIVSKPNICQPNFDLDINVENKLPRWLPNPEKNWGPGKRPAQKLLVEEGQNEEIQQEHQDNGDELKKKNKTD
;
A
#
# COMPACT_ATOMS: atom_id res chain seq x y z
N MET A 1 4.62 -34.02 57.82
CA MET A 1 4.29 -33.96 56.37
C MET A 1 4.81 -32.68 55.71
N LEU A 2 4.44 -31.49 56.19
CA LEU A 2 4.86 -30.19 55.61
C LEU A 2 6.40 -29.99 55.51
N LYS A 3 7.18 -30.38 56.54
CA LYS A 3 8.66 -30.30 56.47
C LYS A 3 9.29 -31.15 55.34
N LYS A 4 8.67 -32.30 55.00
CA LYS A 4 9.12 -33.13 53.86
C LYS A 4 8.79 -32.47 52.52
N ILE A 5 7.63 -31.81 52.41
CA ILE A 5 7.23 -31.08 51.21
C ILE A 5 8.15 -29.88 50.95
N PHE A 6 8.47 -29.10 51.98
CA PHE A 6 9.41 -27.96 51.84
C PHE A 6 10.84 -28.40 51.49
N SER A 7 11.30 -29.54 52.01
CA SER A 7 12.61 -30.11 51.64
C SER A 7 12.66 -30.55 50.18
N ILE A 8 11.59 -31.16 49.67
CA ILE A 8 11.50 -31.60 48.27
C ILE A 8 11.47 -30.38 47.33
N ILE A 9 10.66 -29.36 47.63
CA ILE A 9 10.58 -28.13 46.85
C ILE A 9 11.92 -27.37 46.85
N GLY A 10 12.59 -27.28 48.02
CA GLY A 10 13.90 -26.65 48.12
C GLY A 10 14.98 -27.36 47.30
N ASN A 11 14.98 -28.69 47.29
CA ASN A 11 15.91 -29.48 46.48
C ASN A 11 15.64 -29.36 44.97
N GLN A 12 14.37 -29.23 44.57
CA GLN A 12 13.99 -29.03 43.16
C GLN A 12 14.34 -27.63 42.65
N LEU A 13 14.18 -26.60 43.48
CA LEU A 13 14.59 -25.23 43.17
C LEU A 13 16.11 -25.09 43.06
N ASN A 14 16.87 -25.79 43.92
CA ASN A 14 18.34 -25.80 43.84
C ASN A 14 18.86 -26.53 42.59
N LYS A 15 18.23 -27.65 42.21
CA LYS A 15 18.56 -28.33 40.94
C LYS A 15 18.29 -27.43 39.73
N ASN A 16 17.14 -26.76 39.68
CA ASN A 16 16.81 -25.83 38.60
C ASN A 16 17.76 -24.62 38.53
N LYS A 17 18.20 -24.08 39.68
CA LYS A 17 19.24 -23.03 39.71
C LYS A 17 20.58 -23.50 39.14
N GLN A 18 21.02 -24.71 39.49
CA GLN A 18 22.26 -25.27 38.95
C GLN A 18 22.19 -25.51 37.44
N THR A 19 21.04 -25.98 36.93
CA THR A 19 20.82 -26.17 35.49
C THR A 19 20.84 -24.85 34.72
N VAL A 20 20.24 -23.78 35.28
CA VAL A 20 20.26 -22.44 34.67
C VAL A 20 21.67 -21.84 34.66
N LEU A 21 22.43 -21.99 35.76
CA LEU A 21 23.83 -21.54 35.81
C LEU A 21 24.72 -22.30 34.83
N HIS A 22 24.55 -23.61 34.70
CA HIS A 22 25.31 -24.44 33.74
C HIS A 22 24.98 -24.09 32.28
N ASN A 23 23.73 -23.76 31.97
CA ASN A 23 23.33 -23.30 30.64
C ASN A 23 23.89 -21.89 30.33
N GLN A 24 23.96 -20.99 31.31
CA GLN A 24 24.57 -19.66 31.12
C GLN A 24 26.08 -19.74 30.87
N THR A 25 26.81 -20.61 31.57
CA THR A 25 28.25 -20.83 31.31
C THR A 25 28.51 -21.51 29.97
N ASN A 26 27.66 -22.45 29.54
CA ASN A 26 27.75 -23.04 28.20
C ASN A 26 27.47 -22.04 27.07
N ILE A 27 26.53 -21.10 27.27
CA ILE A 27 26.26 -20.03 26.31
C ILE A 27 27.42 -19.04 26.24
N GLN A 28 28.03 -18.68 27.37
CA GLN A 28 29.23 -17.82 27.40
C GLN A 28 30.45 -18.51 26.77
N ALA A 29 30.62 -19.81 26.98
CA ALA A 29 31.69 -20.59 26.34
C ALA A 29 31.50 -20.64 24.81
N LYS A 30 30.28 -20.95 24.33
CA LYS A 30 29.95 -20.92 22.89
C LYS A 30 30.12 -19.54 22.26
N ARG A 31 29.79 -18.45 22.98
CA ARG A 31 30.06 -17.06 22.53
C ARG A 31 31.55 -16.77 22.39
N ARG A 32 32.39 -17.25 23.32
CA ARG A 32 33.85 -17.06 23.25
C ARG A 32 34.46 -17.85 22.10
N THR A 33 34.03 -19.09 21.87
CA THR A 33 34.48 -19.89 20.71
C THR A 33 34.07 -19.22 19.40
N PHE A 34 32.83 -18.74 19.29
CA PHE A 34 32.36 -18.03 18.10
C PHE A 34 33.15 -16.75 17.82
N ILE A 35 33.43 -15.92 18.84
CA ILE A 35 34.25 -14.71 18.69
C ILE A 35 35.70 -15.06 18.28
N PHE A 36 36.26 -16.14 18.83
CA PHE A 36 37.61 -16.59 18.50
C PHE A 36 37.73 -17.07 17.05
N ASP A 37 36.76 -17.87 16.57
CA ASP A 37 36.72 -18.34 15.18
C ASP A 37 36.47 -17.20 14.19
N PHE A 38 35.62 -16.22 14.56
CA PHE A 38 35.35 -15.02 13.75
C PHE A 38 36.60 -14.14 13.60
N THR A 39 37.40 -13.98 14.66
CA THR A 39 38.64 -13.18 14.63
C THR A 39 39.73 -13.88 13.78
N LYS A 40 39.74 -15.22 13.75
CA LYS A 40 40.65 -16.02 12.92
C LYS A 40 40.30 -15.94 11.43
N TYR A 41 39.01 -15.83 11.10
CA TYR A 41 38.51 -15.63 9.73
C TYR A 41 38.94 -14.26 9.16
N PHE A 42 38.81 -13.18 9.93
CA PHE A 42 39.22 -11.83 9.49
C PHE A 42 40.73 -11.68 9.29
N ARG A 43 41.56 -12.29 10.14
CA ARG A 43 43.03 -12.27 9.96
C ARG A 43 43.50 -12.98 8.69
N LYS A 44 42.71 -13.93 8.18
CA LYS A 44 43.01 -14.64 6.93
C LYS A 44 42.65 -13.79 5.71
N MET A 45 41.56 -13.03 5.77
CA MET A 45 41.19 -12.08 4.71
C MET A 45 42.17 -10.88 4.61
N ASP A 46 42.63 -10.34 5.73
CA ASP A 46 43.61 -9.23 5.71
C ASP A 46 44.93 -9.61 5.04
N SER A 47 45.37 -10.87 5.18
CA SER A 47 46.60 -11.37 4.53
C SER A 47 46.44 -11.65 3.03
N GLU A 48 45.22 -11.84 2.53
CA GLU A 48 44.95 -12.09 1.11
C GLU A 48 44.77 -10.78 0.32
N VAL A 49 44.32 -9.70 0.98
CA VAL A 49 44.08 -8.39 0.34
C VAL A 49 45.37 -7.55 0.22
N THR A 50 46.41 -7.80 1.04
CA THR A 50 47.67 -7.01 0.97
C THR A 50 48.60 -7.40 -0.18
N ASN A 51 48.31 -8.46 -0.94
CA ASN A 51 49.21 -9.01 -1.98
C ASN A 51 48.88 -8.58 -3.43
N GLN A 52 47.95 -7.64 -3.66
CA GLN A 52 47.51 -7.28 -5.03
C GLN A 52 47.52 -5.78 -5.37
N MET A 53 48.31 -4.94 -4.70
CA MET A 53 48.42 -3.52 -5.07
C MET A 53 49.89 -3.10 -5.24
N GLN A 54 50.40 -3.22 -6.46
CA GLN A 54 51.52 -2.41 -6.95
C GLN A 54 50.99 -1.41 -7.98
N VAL A 55 51.25 -0.13 -7.70
CA VAL A 55 50.83 1.04 -8.48
C VAL A 55 51.99 1.40 -9.43
N GLU A 56 51.74 1.45 -10.72
CA GLU A 56 52.64 2.10 -11.69
C GLU A 56 52.03 3.44 -12.15
N GLU A 57 52.79 4.52 -11.94
CA GLU A 57 52.50 5.86 -12.44
C GLU A 57 53.01 6.02 -13.88
N VAL A 58 52.22 6.65 -14.77
CA VAL A 58 52.71 7.13 -16.08
C VAL A 58 52.19 8.55 -16.35
N PRO A 59 53.02 9.46 -16.93
CA PRO A 59 52.84 10.91 -16.85
C PRO A 59 51.97 11.51 -17.96
N GLN A 60 51.37 12.66 -17.66
CA GLN A 60 50.64 13.53 -18.59
C GLN A 60 51.61 14.29 -19.53
N GLN A 61 51.31 14.37 -20.84
CA GLN A 61 51.08 15.65 -21.57
C GLN A 61 50.91 15.56 -23.12
N ILE A 62 49.77 16.13 -23.61
CA ILE A 62 49.49 16.92 -24.87
C ILE A 62 49.53 16.13 -26.22
N ILE A 63 48.62 16.15 -27.23
CA ILE A 63 47.84 17.16 -28.01
C ILE A 63 46.66 16.43 -28.73
N GLN A 64 45.40 16.84 -28.52
CA GLN A 64 44.42 17.51 -29.44
C GLN A 64 43.85 16.76 -30.68
N GLU A 65 42.52 16.82 -30.74
CA GLU A 65 41.64 17.04 -31.92
C GLU A 65 41.02 15.90 -32.75
N GLU A 66 41.24 14.62 -32.46
CA GLU A 66 40.47 13.53 -33.12
C GLU A 66 39.36 12.89 -32.24
N SER A 67 39.17 13.38 -31.00
CA SER A 67 38.36 12.68 -29.99
C SER A 67 36.86 13.00 -29.97
N LYS A 68 36.34 13.94 -30.77
CA LYS A 68 34.91 14.31 -30.67
C LYS A 68 33.93 13.40 -31.42
N GLN A 69 34.38 12.61 -32.42
CA GLN A 69 33.49 11.67 -33.12
C GLN A 69 33.55 10.24 -32.55
N ASN A 70 34.68 9.81 -31.97
CA ASN A 70 34.79 8.49 -31.32
C ASN A 70 34.18 8.43 -29.91
N ILE A 71 34.07 9.55 -29.19
CA ILE A 71 33.43 9.58 -27.86
C ILE A 71 31.90 9.36 -27.98
N GLN A 72 31.26 9.76 -29.10
CA GLN A 72 29.82 9.54 -29.29
C GLN A 72 29.47 8.06 -29.59
N GLN A 73 30.42 7.27 -30.11
CA GLN A 73 30.23 5.82 -30.36
C GLN A 73 30.72 4.94 -29.21
N GLN A 74 31.58 5.44 -28.32
CA GLN A 74 32.04 4.71 -27.12
C GLN A 74 31.14 4.89 -25.90
N ILE A 75 30.25 5.90 -25.88
CA ILE A 75 29.22 6.04 -24.83
C ILE A 75 28.06 5.03 -25.01
N THR A 76 27.94 4.38 -26.16
CA THR A 76 26.91 3.36 -26.43
C THR A 76 27.31 1.91 -26.16
N ASN A 77 28.54 1.64 -25.69
CA ASN A 77 29.02 0.27 -25.41
C ASN A 77 29.77 0.17 -24.06
N GLN A 78 29.31 0.85 -23.01
CA GLN A 78 29.60 0.36 -21.66
C GLN A 78 28.67 -0.82 -21.37
N PRO A 79 29.18 -1.97 -20.89
CA PRO A 79 28.30 -3.04 -20.44
C PRO A 79 27.43 -2.48 -19.32
N VAL A 80 26.13 -2.37 -19.55
CA VAL A 80 25.17 -2.15 -18.47
C VAL A 80 25.41 -3.32 -17.52
N ASP A 81 25.94 -3.02 -16.33
CA ASP A 81 26.24 -4.01 -15.31
C ASP A 81 24.92 -4.67 -14.88
N ASN A 82 24.57 -5.74 -15.58
CA ASN A 82 23.27 -6.41 -15.56
C ASN A 82 23.03 -7.17 -14.25
N THR A 83 23.91 -6.99 -13.27
CA THR A 83 23.97 -7.72 -11.99
C THR A 83 23.26 -7.00 -10.85
N PHE A 84 22.98 -5.70 -10.97
CA PHE A 84 22.37 -4.90 -9.89
C PHE A 84 21.12 -4.13 -10.35
N ILE A 85 20.26 -3.83 -9.39
CA ILE A 85 19.10 -2.95 -9.54
C ILE A 85 19.35 -1.71 -8.66
N GLN A 86 19.20 -0.52 -9.25
CA GLN A 86 19.30 0.76 -8.54
C GLN A 86 17.91 1.39 -8.40
N GLU A 87 17.53 1.75 -7.18
CA GLU A 87 16.32 2.54 -6.90
C GLU A 87 16.60 3.57 -5.80
N GLY A 88 16.36 4.85 -6.10
CA GLY A 88 16.78 5.93 -5.21
C GLY A 88 18.29 5.83 -4.95
N TYR A 89 18.69 5.86 -3.68
CA TYR A 89 20.09 5.62 -3.29
C TYR A 89 20.41 4.14 -3.02
N ALA A 90 19.43 3.25 -3.06
CA ALA A 90 19.63 1.83 -2.81
C ALA A 90 20.14 1.08 -4.05
N LYS A 91 21.14 0.23 -3.85
CA LYS A 91 21.65 -0.72 -4.85
C LYS A 91 21.44 -2.15 -4.35
N ILE A 92 20.71 -3.00 -5.05
CA ILE A 92 20.51 -4.41 -4.66
C ILE A 92 20.99 -5.36 -5.75
N GLN A 93 21.38 -6.57 -5.38
CA GLN A 93 21.68 -7.64 -6.32
C GLN A 93 20.42 -8.00 -7.14
N LYS A 94 20.60 -8.32 -8.43
CA LYS A 94 19.51 -8.78 -9.32
C LYS A 94 19.29 -10.29 -9.20
N SER A 95 20.35 -11.05 -8.91
CA SER A 95 20.32 -12.49 -8.67
C SER A 95 21.39 -12.88 -7.65
N TYR A 96 21.21 -14.03 -7.01
CA TYR A 96 22.12 -14.59 -6.02
C TYR A 96 22.14 -16.12 -6.15
N ILE A 97 23.22 -16.75 -5.66
CA ILE A 97 23.40 -18.20 -5.72
C ILE A 97 23.03 -18.79 -4.36
N GLU A 98 22.10 -19.75 -4.37
CA GLU A 98 21.76 -20.57 -3.20
C GLU A 98 22.39 -21.96 -3.35
N ASN A 99 22.97 -22.50 -2.28
CA ASN A 99 23.36 -23.90 -2.23
C ASN A 99 22.16 -24.72 -1.75
N SER A 100 21.68 -25.65 -2.57
CA SER A 100 20.66 -26.62 -2.16
C SER A 100 21.19 -27.61 -1.12
N GLU A 101 20.28 -28.28 -0.40
CA GLU A 101 20.63 -29.33 0.57
C GLU A 101 21.45 -30.48 -0.05
N ASP A 102 21.26 -30.73 -1.35
CA ASP A 102 22.01 -31.74 -2.13
C ASP A 102 23.34 -31.22 -2.70
N GLY A 103 23.79 -30.01 -2.32
CA GLY A 103 25.05 -29.41 -2.74
C GLY A 103 25.04 -28.76 -4.13
N LYS A 104 23.91 -28.77 -4.86
CA LYS A 104 23.76 -28.08 -6.15
C LYS A 104 23.62 -26.57 -5.96
N LYS A 105 24.24 -25.77 -6.83
CA LYS A 105 24.08 -24.31 -6.88
C LYS A 105 22.81 -23.95 -7.68
N LEU A 106 21.94 -23.15 -7.09
CA LEU A 106 20.73 -22.64 -7.71
C LEU A 106 20.88 -21.14 -7.93
N LEU A 107 20.61 -20.67 -9.14
CA LEU A 107 20.52 -19.23 -9.41
C LEU A 107 19.10 -18.76 -9.09
N SER A 108 19.00 -17.90 -8.08
CA SER A 108 17.76 -17.27 -7.66
C SER A 108 17.75 -15.81 -8.12
N GLU A 109 16.65 -15.37 -8.73
CA GLU A 109 16.43 -13.95 -9.01
C GLU A 109 15.82 -13.25 -7.79
N VAL A 110 16.27 -12.03 -7.53
CA VAL A 110 15.72 -11.21 -6.45
C VAL A 110 14.33 -10.74 -6.86
N PHE A 111 13.36 -10.83 -5.95
CA PHE A 111 12.05 -10.24 -6.23
C PHE A 111 12.17 -8.72 -6.25
N TYR A 112 12.00 -8.15 -7.43
CA TYR A 112 11.90 -6.72 -7.64
C TYR A 112 10.72 -6.44 -8.58
N ASN A 113 9.86 -5.51 -8.17
CA ASN A 113 8.72 -5.09 -8.98
C ASN A 113 8.85 -3.58 -9.26
N PRO A 114 9.13 -3.17 -10.53
CA PRO A 114 9.19 -1.77 -10.93
C PRO A 114 7.90 -1.00 -10.63
N VAL A 115 6.75 -1.68 -10.60
CA VAL A 115 5.47 -1.02 -10.30
C VAL A 115 5.39 -0.53 -8.85
N GLN A 116 6.21 -1.09 -7.97
CA GLN A 116 6.29 -0.69 -6.56
C GLN A 116 7.22 0.50 -6.31
N VAL A 117 7.90 1.06 -7.33
CA VAL A 117 8.75 2.26 -7.17
C VAL A 117 7.92 3.43 -6.64
N PHE A 118 6.71 3.65 -7.19
CA PHE A 118 5.80 4.68 -6.69
C PHE A 118 5.40 4.47 -5.22
N ASN A 119 5.18 3.21 -4.81
CA ASN A 119 4.88 2.87 -3.42
C ASN A 119 6.05 3.22 -2.50
N ARG A 120 7.26 2.78 -2.87
CA ARG A 120 8.47 2.99 -2.06
C ARG A 120 8.85 4.47 -1.97
N ASP A 121 8.82 5.21 -3.08
CA ASP A 121 9.06 6.66 -3.11
C ASP A 121 8.08 7.40 -2.19
N LEU A 122 6.79 7.11 -2.32
CA LEU A 122 5.77 7.75 -1.49
C LEU A 122 5.89 7.34 -0.02
N THR A 123 6.32 6.11 0.27
CA THR A 123 6.57 5.66 1.64
C THR A 123 7.72 6.43 2.28
N VAL A 124 8.83 6.62 1.57
CA VAL A 124 9.96 7.45 2.04
C VAL A 124 9.50 8.88 2.32
N LEU A 125 8.72 9.48 1.41
CA LEU A 125 8.17 10.82 1.60
C LEU A 125 7.24 10.91 2.83
N VAL A 126 6.30 9.98 2.98
CA VAL A 126 5.36 9.99 4.11
C VAL A 126 6.08 9.78 5.44
N ILE A 127 7.08 8.90 5.50
CA ILE A 127 7.90 8.70 6.71
C ILE A 127 8.69 9.96 7.02
N HIS A 128 9.27 10.64 6.02
CA HIS A 128 9.93 11.92 6.22
C HIS A 128 8.99 12.94 6.86
N MET A 129 7.78 13.12 6.30
CA MET A 129 6.80 14.07 6.83
C MET A 129 6.36 13.71 8.26
N PHE A 130 6.14 12.44 8.54
CA PHE A 130 5.78 11.98 9.89
C PHE A 130 6.93 12.17 10.89
N LYS A 131 8.18 11.97 10.46
CA LYS A 131 9.37 12.23 11.26
C LYS A 131 9.49 13.70 11.63
N GLU A 132 9.28 14.62 10.69
CA GLU A 132 9.27 16.06 10.97
C GLU A 132 8.16 16.41 11.98
N TYR A 133 6.96 15.85 11.80
CA TYR A 133 5.88 15.99 12.79
C TYR A 133 6.27 15.48 14.19
N LEU A 134 6.92 14.32 14.29
CA LEU A 134 7.39 13.79 15.58
C LEU A 134 8.49 14.67 16.19
N LYS A 135 9.38 15.23 15.37
CA LYS A 135 10.43 16.15 15.81
C LYS A 135 9.83 17.44 16.39
N GLU A 136 8.85 18.01 15.71
CA GLU A 136 8.12 19.20 16.19
C GLU A 136 7.33 18.94 17.48
N THR A 137 6.65 17.80 17.57
CA THR A 137 5.79 17.47 18.72
C THR A 137 6.56 16.98 19.93
N ARG A 138 7.62 16.18 19.75
CA ARG A 138 8.42 15.63 20.85
C ARG A 138 9.55 16.58 21.29
N LYS A 139 9.95 17.55 20.46
CA LYS A 139 10.97 18.58 20.77
C LYS A 139 12.25 17.96 21.33
N GLU A 140 12.71 18.40 22.50
CA GLU A 140 13.92 17.88 23.18
C GLU A 140 13.87 16.38 23.49
N LYS A 141 12.68 15.76 23.48
CA LYS A 141 12.52 14.31 23.68
C LYS A 141 12.65 13.51 22.38
N PHE A 142 12.85 14.17 21.24
CA PHE A 142 13.04 13.51 19.96
C PHE A 142 14.48 13.00 19.83
N ASP A 143 14.65 11.67 19.78
CA ASP A 143 15.94 10.98 19.65
C ASP A 143 16.06 10.19 18.34
N GLY A 144 15.25 10.58 17.33
CA GLY A 144 15.12 9.89 16.06
C GLY A 144 13.95 8.90 16.03
N ILE A 145 13.67 8.34 14.85
CA ILE A 145 12.57 7.38 14.65
C ILE A 145 13.04 5.94 14.54
N THR A 146 12.23 5.02 15.05
CA THR A 146 12.39 3.58 14.88
C THR A 146 11.39 3.04 13.86
N ILE A 147 11.90 2.42 12.80
CA ILE A 147 11.10 1.94 11.67
C ILE A 147 11.14 0.41 11.62
N LEU A 148 9.99 -0.23 11.41
CA LEU A 148 9.90 -1.65 11.07
C LEU A 148 9.53 -1.82 9.59
N ASP A 149 10.42 -2.45 8.84
CA ASP A 149 10.14 -3.10 7.56
C ASP A 149 9.81 -4.57 7.83
N ALA A 150 8.52 -4.90 7.92
CA ALA A 150 8.07 -6.16 8.50
C ALA A 150 8.25 -7.38 7.59
N LEU A 151 8.26 -7.17 6.27
CA LEU A 151 8.42 -8.20 5.23
C LEU A 151 9.44 -7.72 4.18
N SER A 152 10.71 -7.69 4.59
CA SER A 152 11.77 -6.91 3.94
C SER A 152 12.31 -7.54 2.65
N ALA A 153 12.14 -8.84 2.44
CA ALA A 153 12.63 -9.59 1.29
C ALA A 153 14.13 -9.32 1.00
N SER A 154 14.43 -8.50 -0.02
CA SER A 154 15.81 -8.14 -0.38
C SER A 154 16.45 -7.08 0.51
N GLY A 155 15.68 -6.47 1.42
CA GLY A 155 16.13 -5.34 2.22
C GLY A 155 15.94 -3.97 1.55
N LEU A 156 15.36 -3.92 0.34
CA LEU A 156 15.32 -2.68 -0.47
C LEU A 156 14.70 -1.50 0.29
N ARG A 157 13.55 -1.69 0.94
CA ARG A 157 12.89 -0.64 1.73
C ARG A 157 13.76 -0.22 2.92
N ALA A 158 14.27 -1.16 3.69
CA ALA A 158 15.20 -0.88 4.81
C ALA A 158 16.47 -0.11 4.37
N ILE A 159 17.04 -0.42 3.20
CA ILE A 159 18.18 0.32 2.63
C ILE A 159 17.77 1.75 2.32
N ARG A 160 16.64 1.94 1.61
CA ARG A 160 16.15 3.28 1.27
C ARG A 160 15.85 4.09 2.53
N PHE A 161 15.20 3.52 3.53
CA PHE A 161 14.98 4.18 4.81
C PHE A 161 16.28 4.61 5.47
N SER A 162 17.31 3.76 5.44
CA SER A 162 18.60 4.05 6.07
C SER A 162 19.42 5.11 5.33
N LYS A 163 19.32 5.17 3.99
CA LYS A 163 20.11 6.10 3.16
C LYS A 163 19.43 7.42 2.85
N GLU A 164 18.10 7.41 2.75
CA GLU A 164 17.32 8.57 2.26
C GLU A 164 16.67 9.36 3.39
N LEU A 165 16.51 8.76 4.58
CA LEU A 165 15.94 9.45 5.74
C LEU A 165 17.01 9.88 6.74
N LYS A 166 16.82 11.07 7.30
CA LYS A 166 17.63 11.62 8.40
C LYS A 166 16.93 11.35 9.75
N ASP A 167 17.70 11.48 10.83
CA ASP A 167 17.24 11.28 12.22
C ASP A 167 16.64 9.88 12.45
N ILE A 168 17.29 8.85 11.88
CA ILE A 168 16.94 7.46 12.12
C ILE A 168 17.66 6.96 13.38
N LYS A 169 16.86 6.48 14.34
CA LYS A 169 17.37 5.81 15.53
C LYS A 169 17.72 4.36 15.21
N LYS A 170 16.77 3.64 14.61
CA LYS A 170 16.96 2.22 14.27
C LYS A 170 15.98 1.76 13.18
N VAL A 171 16.45 0.93 12.25
CA VAL A 171 15.62 0.23 11.26
C VAL A 171 15.61 -1.26 11.57
N TYR A 172 14.43 -1.82 11.76
CA TYR A 172 14.22 -3.26 11.87
C TYR A 172 13.85 -3.79 10.49
N ALA A 173 14.65 -4.70 9.97
CA ALA A 173 14.41 -5.36 8.69
C ALA A 173 14.15 -6.85 8.96
N ASN A 174 12.90 -7.28 8.75
CA ASN A 174 12.44 -8.61 9.11
C ASN A 174 12.03 -9.41 7.87
N ASP A 175 12.42 -10.67 7.82
CA ASP A 175 11.81 -11.65 6.91
C ASP A 175 11.76 -13.02 7.58
N ILE A 176 10.84 -13.88 7.16
CA ILE A 176 10.74 -15.27 7.66
C ILE A 176 11.66 -16.21 6.89
N SER A 177 12.06 -15.84 5.68
CA SER A 177 12.90 -16.64 4.78
C SER A 177 14.38 -16.46 5.11
N GLU A 178 15.08 -17.57 5.37
CA GLU A 178 16.53 -17.56 5.62
C GLU A 178 17.31 -17.07 4.38
N ALA A 179 16.86 -17.44 3.18
CA ALA A 179 17.44 -16.97 1.92
C ALA A 179 17.32 -15.45 1.78
N SER A 180 16.14 -14.90 2.08
CA SER A 180 15.91 -13.45 2.07
C SER A 180 16.75 -12.73 3.11
N HIS A 181 16.89 -13.32 4.30
CA HIS A 181 17.74 -12.77 5.35
C HIS A 181 19.23 -12.73 4.97
N LYS A 182 19.76 -13.77 4.30
CA LYS A 182 21.14 -13.78 3.76
C LYS A 182 21.32 -12.70 2.68
N LEU A 183 20.43 -12.69 1.68
CA LEU A 183 20.44 -11.68 0.61
C LEU A 183 20.36 -10.25 1.15
N MET A 184 19.54 -10.02 2.17
CA MET A 184 19.39 -8.74 2.82
C MET A 184 20.70 -8.28 3.46
N MET A 185 21.45 -9.17 4.12
CA MET A 185 22.77 -8.85 4.68
C MET A 185 23.75 -8.44 3.57
N ASP A 186 23.81 -9.21 2.49
CA ASP A 186 24.69 -8.91 1.35
C ASP A 186 24.36 -7.55 0.73
N ASN A 187 23.09 -7.24 0.57
CA ASN A 187 22.65 -5.93 0.09
C ASN A 187 22.95 -4.80 1.09
N PHE A 188 22.88 -5.04 2.41
CA PHE A 188 23.24 -4.03 3.42
C PHE A 188 24.74 -3.71 3.38
N ILE A 189 25.58 -4.73 3.23
CA ILE A 189 27.03 -4.58 3.04
C ILE A 189 27.32 -3.84 1.72
N LEU A 190 26.68 -4.25 0.62
CA LEU A 190 26.81 -3.60 -0.69
C LEU A 190 26.49 -2.10 -0.65
N ASN A 191 25.59 -1.67 0.24
CA ASN A 191 25.20 -0.28 0.40
C ASN A 191 26.01 0.49 1.45
N ASN A 192 26.99 -0.15 2.09
CA ASN A 192 27.79 0.43 3.19
C ASN A 192 26.91 1.00 4.31
N LEU A 193 25.87 0.26 4.72
CA LEU A 193 24.97 0.74 5.77
C LEU A 193 25.64 0.72 7.15
N ASP A 194 25.29 1.69 8.00
CA ASP A 194 25.66 1.68 9.42
C ASP A 194 24.86 0.57 10.15
N LEU A 195 25.48 -0.61 10.25
CA LEU A 195 24.88 -1.78 10.86
C LEU A 195 24.54 -1.58 12.35
N SER A 196 25.09 -0.56 13.03
CA SER A 196 24.70 -0.25 14.41
C SER A 196 23.27 0.28 14.53
N LYS A 197 22.75 0.86 13.45
CA LYS A 197 21.37 1.38 13.34
C LYS A 197 20.40 0.40 12.69
N ILE A 198 20.84 -0.83 12.40
CA ILE A 198 20.01 -1.83 11.75
C ILE A 198 19.86 -3.04 12.67
N GLU A 199 18.63 -3.50 12.85
CA GLU A 199 18.34 -4.83 13.38
C GLU A 199 17.83 -5.71 12.25
N MET A 200 18.56 -6.77 11.93
CA MET A 200 18.05 -7.82 11.08
C MET A 200 17.40 -8.91 11.92
N THR A 201 16.19 -9.33 11.56
CA THR A 201 15.49 -10.41 12.26
C THR A 201 14.98 -11.46 11.28
N LEU A 202 15.25 -12.73 11.59
CA LEU A 202 14.69 -13.89 10.92
C LEU A 202 13.49 -14.42 11.72
N LYS A 203 12.32 -13.80 11.54
CA LYS A 203 11.11 -14.13 12.31
C LYS A 203 9.84 -14.00 11.47
N ASP A 204 8.81 -14.73 11.89
CA ASP A 204 7.45 -14.39 11.50
C ASP A 204 7.12 -12.94 11.94
N ALA A 205 6.58 -12.14 11.02
CA ALA A 205 6.29 -10.73 11.28
C ALA A 205 5.28 -10.52 12.41
N VAL A 206 4.28 -11.41 12.53
CA VAL A 206 3.29 -11.39 13.61
C VAL A 206 3.99 -11.64 14.95
N GLN A 207 4.87 -12.65 15.01
CA GLN A 207 5.64 -12.94 16.21
C GLN A 207 6.49 -11.73 16.64
N LEU A 208 7.27 -11.15 15.72
CA LEU A 208 8.13 -10.00 16.00
C LEU A 208 7.33 -8.83 16.58
N MET A 209 6.21 -8.46 15.96
CA MET A 209 5.39 -7.35 16.43
C MET A 209 4.81 -7.59 17.82
N TYR A 210 4.39 -8.82 18.14
CA TYR A 210 3.93 -9.16 19.48
C TYR A 210 5.04 -9.09 20.52
N GLU A 211 6.21 -9.64 20.24
CA GLU A 211 7.37 -9.55 21.15
C GLU A 211 7.70 -8.10 21.49
N GLN A 212 7.73 -7.22 20.48
CA GLN A 212 8.03 -5.80 20.64
C GLN A 212 6.94 -5.07 21.42
N LYS A 213 5.68 -5.43 21.21
CA LYS A 213 4.55 -4.96 22.03
C LYS A 213 4.74 -5.33 23.51
N PHE A 214 5.12 -6.57 23.82
CA PHE A 214 5.32 -7.01 25.22
C PHE A 214 6.50 -6.30 25.88
N ARG A 215 7.61 -6.16 25.16
CA ARG A 215 8.78 -5.39 25.62
C ARG A 215 8.42 -3.93 25.89
N SER A 216 7.74 -3.29 24.94
CA SER A 216 7.28 -1.90 25.08
C SER A 216 6.33 -1.70 26.26
N SER A 217 5.43 -2.67 26.49
CA SER A 217 4.50 -2.66 27.63
C SER A 217 5.21 -2.86 28.97
N SER A 218 6.38 -3.51 28.97
CA SER A 218 7.22 -3.76 30.15
C SER A 218 8.17 -2.60 30.46
N GLY A 219 8.06 -1.47 29.75
CA GLY A 219 8.85 -0.26 29.98
C GLY A 219 10.07 -0.10 29.07
N ASP A 220 10.37 -1.06 28.19
CA ASP A 220 11.46 -0.95 27.22
C ASP A 220 11.07 0.05 26.11
N ARG A 221 11.54 1.29 26.23
CA ARG A 221 11.28 2.34 25.24
C ARG A 221 11.95 2.08 23.90
N ASN A 222 13.01 1.26 23.85
CA ASN A 222 13.71 0.94 22.62
C ASN A 222 13.01 -0.14 21.79
N ALA A 223 11.96 -0.77 22.33
CA ALA A 223 11.13 -1.75 21.64
C ALA A 223 9.96 -1.12 20.86
N ARG A 224 9.81 0.20 20.89
CA ARG A 224 8.70 0.90 20.23
C ARG A 224 9.02 1.16 18.77
N PHE A 225 8.03 0.91 17.92
CA PHE A 225 8.06 1.35 16.52
C PHE A 225 7.31 2.67 16.38
N ASP A 226 7.97 3.67 15.81
CA ASP A 226 7.33 4.91 15.37
C ASP A 226 6.65 4.70 14.01
N VAL A 227 7.24 3.83 13.19
CA VAL A 227 6.72 3.46 11.86
C VAL A 227 6.68 1.94 11.74
N ILE A 228 5.56 1.41 11.26
CA ILE A 228 5.41 0.00 10.86
C ILE A 228 4.99 -0.03 9.40
N ASP A 229 5.81 -0.63 8.53
CA ASP A 229 5.49 -0.86 7.12
C ASP A 229 5.14 -2.33 6.89
N LEU A 230 3.89 -2.57 6.47
CA LEU A 230 3.36 -3.87 6.07
C LEU A 230 3.25 -3.92 4.55
N ASP A 231 4.12 -4.70 3.90
CA ASP A 231 4.12 -4.89 2.45
C ASP A 231 4.09 -6.38 2.05
N PRO A 232 3.05 -7.14 2.45
CA PRO A 232 2.99 -8.56 2.16
C PRO A 232 2.61 -8.85 0.71
N TYR A 233 2.91 -10.08 0.28
CA TYR A 233 2.29 -10.64 -0.92
C TYR A 233 0.83 -11.01 -0.65
N GLY A 234 -0.08 -10.47 -1.45
CA GLY A 234 -1.51 -10.76 -1.33
C GLY A 234 -2.17 -9.88 -0.28
N THR A 235 -2.75 -10.49 0.74
CA THR A 235 -3.59 -9.79 1.72
C THR A 235 -2.78 -9.24 2.90
N CYS A 236 -3.14 -8.03 3.35
CA CYS A 236 -2.62 -7.46 4.60
C CYS A 236 -3.32 -7.98 5.86
N ALA A 237 -4.51 -8.59 5.73
CA ALA A 237 -5.41 -8.87 6.85
C ALA A 237 -4.76 -9.61 8.05
N PRO A 238 -3.93 -10.67 7.86
CA PRO A 238 -3.32 -11.39 8.97
C PRO A 238 -2.38 -10.55 9.85
N PHE A 239 -1.84 -9.45 9.30
CA PHE A 239 -0.83 -8.63 9.96
C PHE A 239 -1.42 -7.39 10.65
N LEU A 240 -2.67 -7.04 10.37
CA LEU A 240 -3.28 -5.80 10.87
C LEU A 240 -3.41 -5.80 12.40
N ASP A 241 -3.84 -6.91 13.01
CA ASP A 241 -4.08 -6.98 14.45
C ASP A 241 -2.79 -6.80 15.26
N CYS A 242 -1.74 -7.54 14.93
CA CYS A 242 -0.46 -7.43 15.61
C CYS A 242 0.23 -6.08 15.38
N ALA A 243 0.15 -5.50 14.17
CA ALA A 243 0.69 -4.17 13.90
C ALA A 243 -0.03 -3.08 14.72
N ILE A 244 -1.36 -3.14 14.79
CA ILE A 244 -2.16 -2.18 15.56
C ILE A 244 -1.93 -2.35 17.06
N GLN A 245 -1.76 -3.57 17.57
CA GLN A 245 -1.37 -3.80 18.95
C GLN A 245 0.05 -3.29 19.23
N GLY A 246 0.98 -3.53 18.31
CA GLY A 246 2.39 -3.10 18.36
C GLY A 246 2.60 -1.58 18.32
N ALA A 247 1.63 -0.83 17.78
CA ALA A 247 1.65 0.63 17.83
C ALA A 247 1.50 1.17 19.26
N VAL A 248 2.58 1.73 19.83
CA VAL A 248 2.59 2.27 21.20
C VAL A 248 2.74 3.78 21.18
N GLY A 249 1.65 4.48 21.46
CA GLY A 249 1.58 5.94 21.35
C GLY A 249 1.09 6.36 19.98
N GLU A 250 1.70 7.40 19.40
CA GLU A 250 1.46 7.81 18.03
C GLU A 250 2.41 7.05 17.09
N THR A 251 1.85 6.16 16.27
CA THR A 251 2.61 5.31 15.35
C THR A 251 2.04 5.44 13.94
N LEU A 252 2.89 5.65 12.95
CA LEU A 252 2.54 5.57 11.54
C LEU A 252 2.48 4.09 11.13
N LEU A 253 1.32 3.66 10.64
CA LEU A 253 1.14 2.36 10.00
C LEU A 253 0.97 2.57 8.50
N CYS A 254 1.85 1.92 7.74
CA CYS A 254 1.82 1.89 6.29
C CYS A 254 1.37 0.50 5.85
N ILE A 255 0.25 0.40 5.12
CA ILE A 255 -0.38 -0.87 4.77
C ILE A 255 -0.44 -1.00 3.25
N THR A 256 0.19 -2.02 2.67
CA THR A 256 -0.04 -2.45 1.29
C THR A 256 -0.89 -3.72 1.27
N SER A 257 -1.82 -3.82 0.32
CA SER A 257 -2.52 -5.08 -0.01
C SER A 257 -2.56 -5.24 -1.53
N THR A 258 -2.12 -6.40 -2.05
CA THR A 258 -2.09 -6.71 -3.49
C THR A 258 -3.19 -7.69 -3.91
N ASP A 259 -4.13 -8.02 -3.02
CA ASP A 259 -5.23 -8.95 -3.25
C ASP A 259 -6.43 -8.32 -3.96
N SER A 260 -6.18 -7.69 -5.12
CA SER A 260 -7.20 -7.02 -5.93
C SER A 260 -8.41 -7.90 -6.28
N ARG A 261 -8.21 -9.22 -6.44
CA ARG A 261 -9.33 -10.16 -6.67
C ARG A 261 -10.32 -10.19 -5.51
N ILE A 262 -9.86 -9.99 -4.27
CA ILE A 262 -10.70 -10.00 -3.07
C ILE A 262 -11.32 -8.63 -2.83
N LEU A 263 -10.50 -7.56 -2.87
CA LEU A 263 -10.96 -6.21 -2.56
C LEU A 263 -11.74 -5.54 -3.70
N CYS A 264 -11.38 -5.82 -4.95
CA CYS A 264 -11.95 -5.20 -6.15
C CYS A 264 -12.74 -6.19 -7.01
N GLY A 265 -12.39 -7.48 -6.96
CA GLY A 265 -12.99 -8.55 -7.74
C GLY A 265 -14.23 -9.20 -7.10
N PRO A 266 -14.65 -10.38 -7.58
CA PRO A 266 -15.92 -10.99 -7.21
C PRO A 266 -15.89 -11.79 -5.89
N ASP A 267 -14.73 -11.96 -5.25
CA ASP A 267 -14.54 -12.90 -4.14
C ASP A 267 -15.06 -12.36 -2.78
N THR A 268 -16.38 -12.28 -2.69
CA THR A 268 -17.09 -11.66 -1.56
C THR A 268 -16.95 -12.47 -0.26
N GLN A 269 -16.88 -13.81 -0.35
CA GLN A 269 -16.71 -14.66 0.82
C GLN A 269 -15.36 -14.44 1.49
N LYS A 270 -14.28 -14.38 0.69
CA LYS A 270 -12.95 -14.06 1.22
C LYS A 270 -12.87 -12.65 1.75
N CYS A 271 -13.51 -11.70 1.07
CA CYS A 271 -13.60 -10.33 1.57
C CYS A 271 -14.23 -10.30 2.97
N TYR A 272 -15.31 -11.06 3.18
CA TYR A 272 -16.01 -11.11 4.47
C TYR A 272 -15.16 -11.70 5.59
N TYR A 273 -14.55 -12.88 5.43
CA TYR A 273 -13.81 -13.48 6.55
C TYR A 273 -12.43 -12.84 6.80
N LEU A 274 -11.81 -12.20 5.80
CA LEU A 274 -10.53 -11.50 5.97
C LEU A 274 -10.71 -10.09 6.53
N TYR A 275 -11.70 -9.35 6.03
CA TYR A 275 -11.86 -7.91 6.31
C TYR A 275 -13.12 -7.56 7.11
N GLY A 276 -14.02 -8.52 7.33
CA GLY A 276 -15.29 -8.28 8.02
C GLY A 276 -16.26 -7.41 7.22
N SER A 277 -16.09 -7.31 5.90
CA SER A 277 -16.90 -6.50 4.99
C SER A 277 -17.41 -7.34 3.82
N SER A 278 -18.65 -7.09 3.39
CA SER A 278 -19.19 -7.56 2.11
C SER A 278 -18.88 -6.55 0.99
N ARG A 279 -18.89 -6.99 -0.26
CA ARG A 279 -18.54 -6.16 -1.42
C ARG A 279 -19.57 -6.33 -2.54
N ALA A 280 -20.20 -5.23 -2.97
CA ALA A 280 -21.08 -5.21 -4.14
C ALA A 280 -20.34 -4.81 -5.43
N LYS A 281 -20.99 -4.99 -6.60
CA LYS A 281 -20.42 -4.61 -7.90
C LYS A 281 -20.60 -3.11 -8.16
N ILE A 282 -19.78 -2.33 -7.47
CA ILE A 282 -19.77 -0.88 -7.58
C ILE A 282 -18.77 -0.40 -8.66
N ALA A 283 -19.07 0.74 -9.29
CA ALA A 283 -18.17 1.37 -10.27
C ALA A 283 -16.89 1.93 -9.64
N ALA A 284 -16.98 2.49 -8.43
CA ALA A 284 -15.85 3.07 -7.70
C ALA A 284 -15.12 2.03 -6.82
N TYR A 285 -14.78 0.89 -7.40
CA TYR A 285 -14.21 -0.24 -6.66
C TYR A 285 -12.83 0.07 -6.05
N GLU A 286 -12.06 0.98 -6.65
CA GLU A 286 -10.76 1.40 -6.11
C GLU A 286 -10.91 2.05 -4.74
N GLU A 287 -11.88 2.96 -4.61
CA GLU A 287 -12.17 3.65 -3.36
C GLU A 287 -12.74 2.70 -2.31
N ASN A 288 -13.62 1.79 -2.73
CA ASN A 288 -14.20 0.82 -1.80
C ASN A 288 -13.17 -0.15 -1.23
N ALA A 289 -12.18 -0.55 -2.02
CA ALA A 289 -11.07 -1.36 -1.54
C ALA A 289 -10.29 -0.66 -0.42
N VAL A 290 -9.97 0.63 -0.59
CA VAL A 290 -9.36 1.47 0.46
C VAL A 290 -10.26 1.53 1.71
N ARG A 291 -11.56 1.79 1.52
CA ARG A 291 -12.52 1.94 2.62
C ARG A 291 -12.74 0.64 3.41
N ILE A 292 -12.63 -0.53 2.77
CA ILE A 292 -12.67 -1.84 3.44
C ILE A 292 -11.46 -2.05 4.34
N ILE A 293 -10.25 -1.74 3.86
CA ILE A 293 -9.03 -1.84 4.69
C ILE A 293 -9.11 -0.88 5.89
N LEU A 294 -9.53 0.37 5.65
CA LEU A 294 -9.70 1.36 6.73
C LEU A 294 -10.75 0.93 7.77
N TYR A 295 -11.88 0.36 7.33
CA TYR A 295 -12.88 -0.20 8.24
C TYR A 295 -12.29 -1.32 9.11
N THR A 296 -11.56 -2.24 8.49
CA THR A 296 -10.91 -3.36 9.17
C THR A 296 -9.92 -2.85 10.22
N ALA A 297 -9.02 -1.95 9.82
CA ALA A 297 -8.02 -1.35 10.71
C ALA A 297 -8.67 -0.56 11.86
N ASN A 298 -9.71 0.25 11.58
CA ASN A 298 -10.44 0.99 12.59
C ASN A 298 -11.08 0.03 13.63
N ASN A 299 -11.73 -1.04 13.18
CA ASN A 299 -12.39 -1.98 14.08
C ASN A 299 -11.40 -2.71 14.97
N ILE A 300 -10.24 -3.10 14.43
CA ILE A 300 -9.16 -3.69 15.22
C ILE A 300 -8.65 -2.67 16.25
N ALA A 301 -8.35 -1.44 15.84
CA ALA A 301 -7.86 -0.39 16.74
C ALA A 301 -8.82 -0.13 17.91
N ASN A 302 -10.12 -0.04 17.61
CA ASN A 302 -11.15 0.23 18.61
C ASN A 302 -11.23 -0.83 19.71
N ARG A 303 -10.99 -2.12 19.38
CA ARG A 303 -10.96 -3.21 20.39
C ARG A 303 -9.90 -2.95 21.47
N TYR A 304 -8.84 -2.23 21.13
CA TYR A 304 -7.72 -1.92 22.01
C TYR A 304 -7.75 -0.48 22.54
N GLY A 305 -8.87 0.25 22.39
CA GLY A 305 -9.00 1.63 22.84
C GLY A 305 -8.13 2.62 22.06
N LYS A 306 -7.80 2.28 20.80
CA LYS A 306 -7.04 3.11 19.86
C LYS A 306 -7.95 3.54 18.72
N PHE A 307 -7.63 4.65 18.08
CA PHE A 307 -8.31 5.12 16.88
C PHE A 307 -7.28 5.34 15.76
N ILE A 308 -7.77 5.35 14.52
CA ILE A 308 -6.96 5.61 13.33
C ILE A 308 -7.25 6.99 12.75
N THR A 309 -6.24 7.60 12.15
CA THR A 309 -6.37 8.82 11.34
C THR A 309 -5.71 8.58 9.99
N PRO A 310 -6.49 8.37 8.90
CA PRO A 310 -5.95 8.26 7.56
C PRO A 310 -5.21 9.54 7.15
N LEU A 311 -3.99 9.42 6.64
CA LEU A 311 -3.20 10.55 6.15
C LEU A 311 -3.27 10.68 4.64
N LEU A 312 -3.02 9.55 3.97
CA LEU A 312 -2.99 9.44 2.52
C LEU A 312 -3.31 8.00 2.15
N CYS A 313 -4.31 7.80 1.30
CA CYS A 313 -4.69 6.48 0.82
C CYS A 313 -4.81 6.50 -0.70
N TYR A 314 -4.41 5.44 -1.37
CA TYR A 314 -4.64 5.31 -2.80
C TYR A 314 -4.75 3.84 -3.20
N MET A 315 -5.28 3.63 -4.41
CA MET A 315 -5.11 2.38 -5.11
C MET A 315 -4.30 2.67 -6.38
N SER A 316 -3.24 1.92 -6.57
CA SER A 316 -2.60 1.79 -7.87
C SER A 316 -3.15 0.54 -8.56
N GLU A 317 -2.89 0.37 -9.85
CA GLU A 317 -3.45 -0.71 -10.69
C GLU A 317 -3.32 -2.13 -10.10
N PHE A 318 -2.37 -2.36 -9.18
CA PHE A 318 -2.07 -3.68 -8.64
C PHE A 318 -2.09 -3.78 -7.12
N TYR A 319 -2.30 -2.68 -6.40
CA TYR A 319 -2.27 -2.70 -4.95
C TYR A 319 -3.02 -1.52 -4.33
N VAL A 320 -3.57 -1.76 -3.15
CA VAL A 320 -4.13 -0.74 -2.27
C VAL A 320 -3.06 -0.32 -1.28
N ARG A 321 -2.92 0.97 -1.05
CA ARG A 321 -1.96 1.55 -0.10
C ARG A 321 -2.66 2.53 0.84
N VAL A 322 -2.45 2.34 2.13
CA VAL A 322 -3.03 3.15 3.20
C VAL A 322 -1.93 3.60 4.14
N PHE A 323 -1.80 4.92 4.34
CA PHE A 323 -0.99 5.51 5.38
C PHE A 323 -1.91 6.08 6.46
N LEU A 324 -1.76 5.62 7.70
CA LEU A 324 -2.58 6.10 8.82
C LEU A 324 -1.76 6.23 10.10
N ILE A 325 -2.18 7.14 10.98
CA ILE A 325 -1.64 7.23 12.34
C ILE A 325 -2.57 6.48 13.29
N ILE A 326 -1.99 5.68 14.17
CA ILE A 326 -2.69 5.04 15.29
C ILE A 326 -2.41 5.85 16.55
N LYS A 327 -3.45 6.18 17.31
CA LYS A 327 -3.34 6.90 18.58
C LYS A 327 -4.24 6.27 19.66
N PRO A 328 -3.86 6.31 20.96
CA PRO A 328 -4.76 5.94 22.03
C PRO A 328 -5.89 6.98 22.19
N GLY A 329 -7.13 6.55 22.38
CA GLY A 329 -8.24 7.49 22.57
C GLY A 329 -9.63 6.85 22.55
N LYS A 330 -10.15 6.48 23.73
CA LYS A 330 -11.47 5.81 23.87
C LYS A 330 -12.65 6.63 23.35
N LEU A 331 -12.59 7.96 23.50
CA LEU A 331 -13.65 8.85 23.00
C LEU A 331 -13.74 8.81 21.47
N GLU A 332 -12.60 8.85 20.79
CA GLU A 332 -12.52 8.72 19.33
C GLU A 332 -12.95 7.33 18.86
N CYS A 333 -12.69 6.26 19.62
CA CYS A 333 -13.22 4.93 19.29
C CYS A 333 -14.76 4.94 19.21
N GLY A 334 -15.43 5.67 20.11
CA GLY A 334 -16.89 5.83 20.08
C GLY A 334 -17.39 6.60 18.84
N ARG A 335 -16.56 7.50 18.27
CA ARG A 335 -16.89 8.23 17.04
C ARG A 335 -16.89 7.36 15.81
N SER A 336 -16.25 6.19 15.83
CA SER A 336 -16.25 5.28 14.69
C SER A 336 -17.66 4.86 14.23
N LEU A 337 -18.66 4.95 15.11
CA LEU A 337 -20.08 4.74 14.75
C LEU A 337 -20.57 5.68 13.63
N VAL A 338 -20.06 6.91 13.57
CA VAL A 338 -20.41 7.89 12.52
C VAL A 338 -19.44 7.88 11.33
N ARG A 339 -18.34 7.12 11.44
CA ARG A 339 -17.30 6.98 10.41
C ARG A 339 -17.34 5.64 9.67
N THR A 340 -18.27 4.77 10.03
CA THR A 340 -18.44 3.45 9.44
C THR A 340 -19.91 3.16 9.17
N GLY A 341 -20.17 2.41 8.11
CA GLY A 341 -21.54 2.15 7.68
C GLY A 341 -21.64 1.24 6.47
N ASN A 342 -22.88 0.94 6.08
CA ASN A 342 -23.21 0.20 4.87
C ASN A 342 -23.56 1.15 3.73
N VAL A 343 -23.35 0.66 2.51
CA VAL A 343 -23.83 1.27 1.27
C VAL A 343 -24.86 0.33 0.67
N PHE A 344 -26.07 0.84 0.44
CA PHE A 344 -27.10 0.14 -0.31
C PHE A 344 -26.96 0.52 -1.77
N HIS A 345 -26.49 -0.42 -2.58
CA HIS A 345 -26.04 -0.20 -3.96
C HIS A 345 -26.95 -0.89 -4.96
N CYS A 346 -27.35 -0.19 -6.02
CA CYS A 346 -28.11 -0.79 -7.09
C CYS A 346 -27.16 -1.31 -8.17
N ASP A 347 -27.07 -2.63 -8.34
CA ASP A 347 -26.12 -3.23 -9.30
C ASP A 347 -26.39 -2.83 -10.75
N ASN A 348 -27.65 -2.51 -11.07
CA ASN A 348 -28.05 -2.05 -12.40
C ASN A 348 -27.66 -0.59 -12.64
N CYS A 349 -28.27 0.35 -11.90
CA CYS A 349 -28.09 1.78 -12.16
C CYS A 349 -26.97 2.47 -11.39
N GLN A 350 -26.30 1.74 -10.50
CA GLN A 350 -25.22 2.25 -9.65
C GLN A 350 -25.67 3.40 -8.72
N ASN A 351 -26.97 3.51 -8.46
CA ASN A 351 -27.50 4.38 -7.41
C ASN A 351 -27.09 3.83 -6.04
N GLN A 352 -26.85 4.72 -5.08
CA GLN A 352 -26.30 4.39 -3.78
C GLN A 352 -26.94 5.19 -2.64
N TYR A 353 -27.19 4.52 -1.52
CA TYR A 353 -27.61 5.14 -0.27
C TYR A 353 -26.65 4.75 0.87
N PHE A 354 -26.20 5.73 1.64
CA PHE A 354 -25.25 5.52 2.73
C PHE A 354 -25.97 5.47 4.07
N GLN A 355 -25.63 4.47 4.89
CA GLN A 355 -26.15 4.31 6.24
C GLN A 355 -25.00 4.07 7.22
N THR A 356 -24.66 5.11 7.98
CA THR A 356 -23.77 4.98 9.14
C THR A 356 -24.44 4.19 10.26
N PHE A 357 -23.65 3.54 11.12
CA PHE A 357 -24.17 2.80 12.27
C PHE A 357 -24.72 3.72 13.37
N GLY A 358 -24.20 4.95 13.45
CA GLY A 358 -24.63 5.93 14.43
C GLY A 358 -24.77 7.33 13.87
N LYS A 359 -25.23 8.22 14.75
CA LYS A 359 -25.30 9.65 14.56
C LYS A 359 -24.81 10.39 15.79
N GLN A 360 -24.38 11.63 15.59
CA GLN A 360 -24.08 12.52 16.69
C GLN A 360 -25.39 12.99 17.35
N SER A 361 -25.42 12.99 18.68
CA SER A 361 -26.52 13.49 19.50
C SER A 361 -25.98 14.59 20.41
N LYS A 362 -26.62 15.77 20.37
CA LYS A 362 -26.37 16.83 21.35
C LYS A 362 -26.94 16.37 22.69
N ALA A 363 -26.09 16.23 23.71
CA ALA A 363 -26.57 15.97 25.06
C ALA A 363 -27.33 17.21 25.57
N LYS A 364 -28.51 17.01 26.17
CA LYS A 364 -29.38 18.12 26.60
C LYS A 364 -28.79 18.98 27.74
N GLN A 365 -27.70 18.56 28.38
CA GLN A 365 -27.14 19.21 29.58
C GLN A 365 -25.60 19.20 29.66
N SER A 366 -24.88 18.88 28.57
CA SER A 366 -23.41 18.91 28.56
C SER A 366 -22.86 19.12 27.15
N ASP A 367 -21.72 19.80 27.03
CA ASP A 367 -20.97 19.91 25.76
C ASP A 367 -20.37 18.58 25.27
N ALA A 368 -20.52 17.49 26.03
CA ALA A 368 -20.07 16.17 25.62
C ALA A 368 -20.84 15.68 24.38
N GLN A 369 -20.12 15.51 23.27
CA GLN A 369 -20.63 14.94 22.03
C GLN A 369 -20.89 13.43 22.23
N LYS A 370 -22.17 13.05 22.37
CA LYS A 370 -22.57 11.64 22.47
C LYS A 370 -22.87 11.07 21.09
N HIS A 371 -22.47 9.82 20.86
CA HIS A 371 -22.80 9.07 19.65
C HIS A 371 -23.84 8.01 20.00
N VAL A 372 -24.89 7.91 19.21
CA VAL A 372 -26.01 6.98 19.43
C VAL A 372 -26.32 6.22 18.14
N PRO A 373 -26.93 5.02 18.22
CA PRO A 373 -27.37 4.31 17.02
C PRO A 373 -28.27 5.17 16.13
N GLN A 374 -28.11 5.03 14.81
CA GLN A 374 -28.94 5.73 13.83
C GLN A 374 -30.15 4.85 13.46
N LYS A 375 -31.30 5.49 13.20
CA LYS A 375 -32.46 4.80 12.61
C LYS A 375 -32.14 4.43 11.15
N LEU A 376 -32.73 3.36 10.65
CA LEU A 376 -32.63 3.04 9.22
C LEU A 376 -33.15 4.23 8.40
N ASN A 377 -32.28 4.77 7.55
CA ASN A 377 -32.52 5.89 6.63
C ASN A 377 -32.34 5.38 5.20
N LEU A 378 -33.17 4.41 4.83
CA LEU A 378 -33.27 3.89 3.47
C LEU A 378 -34.73 4.04 3.04
N PRO A 379 -35.04 4.82 1.99
CA PRO A 379 -36.43 5.09 1.61
C PRO A 379 -37.23 3.84 1.26
N SER A 380 -36.57 2.85 0.64
CA SER A 380 -37.15 1.59 0.20
C SER A 380 -36.05 0.55 -0.03
N ASN A 381 -36.38 -0.74 0.02
CA ASN A 381 -35.50 -1.82 -0.44
C ASN A 381 -35.34 -1.84 -1.98
N ILE A 382 -36.14 -1.03 -2.69
CA ILE A 382 -36.13 -0.89 -4.14
C ILE A 382 -35.52 0.46 -4.55
N CYS A 383 -34.71 0.43 -5.59
CA CYS A 383 -34.08 1.59 -6.19
C CYS A 383 -35.12 2.54 -6.77
N ASN A 384 -35.15 3.76 -6.25
CA ASN A 384 -36.02 4.82 -6.72
C ASN A 384 -35.64 5.39 -8.09
N GLN A 385 -34.63 4.85 -8.79
CA GLN A 385 -34.28 5.25 -10.15
C GLN A 385 -34.72 4.21 -11.17
N CYS A 386 -34.41 2.93 -10.95
CA CYS A 386 -34.65 1.88 -11.95
C CYS A 386 -35.62 0.78 -11.51
N GLY A 387 -36.07 0.76 -10.26
CA GLY A 387 -36.99 -0.27 -9.75
C GLY A 387 -36.34 -1.59 -9.33
N GLU A 388 -35.02 -1.73 -9.45
CA GLU A 388 -34.28 -2.92 -9.01
C GLU A 388 -34.03 -2.94 -7.49
N SER A 389 -33.80 -4.11 -6.90
CA SER A 389 -33.44 -4.23 -5.48
C SER A 389 -32.04 -3.69 -5.17
N PHE A 390 -31.83 -3.19 -3.95
CA PHE A 390 -30.51 -2.83 -3.45
C PHE A 390 -29.71 -4.04 -2.94
N THR A 391 -28.43 -4.08 -3.27
CA THR A 391 -27.41 -4.99 -2.74
C THR A 391 -26.64 -4.28 -1.61
N ILE A 392 -26.33 -5.00 -0.54
CA ILE A 392 -25.54 -4.46 0.59
C ILE A 392 -24.05 -4.53 0.25
N ASN A 393 -23.39 -3.38 0.29
CA ASN A 393 -21.94 -3.23 0.26
C ASN A 393 -21.45 -2.71 1.61
N GLY A 394 -20.45 -3.36 2.18
CA GLY A 394 -19.87 -3.00 3.46
C GLY A 394 -20.08 -4.02 4.58
N PRO A 395 -19.77 -3.65 5.83
CA PRO A 395 -19.53 -2.26 6.23
C PRO A 395 -18.18 -1.71 5.77
N ILE A 396 -18.14 -0.41 5.46
CA ILE A 396 -16.93 0.29 5.01
C ILE A 396 -16.66 1.54 5.85
N TRP A 397 -15.45 2.10 5.72
CA TRP A 397 -15.12 3.42 6.22
C TRP A 397 -15.82 4.49 5.37
N THR A 398 -16.60 5.36 6.00
CA THR A 398 -17.40 6.39 5.32
C THR A 398 -16.84 7.80 5.48
N ASP A 399 -15.83 7.99 6.32
CA ASP A 399 -15.18 9.29 6.53
C ASP A 399 -14.09 9.57 5.47
N LYS A 400 -13.39 10.70 5.62
CA LYS A 400 -12.30 11.14 4.75
C LYS A 400 -11.18 10.10 4.65
N LEU A 401 -10.54 10.06 3.47
CA LEU A 401 -9.42 9.14 3.17
C LEU A 401 -8.05 9.79 3.33
N ASN A 402 -7.98 11.13 3.27
CA ASN A 402 -6.75 11.89 3.28
C ASN A 402 -6.87 13.07 4.25
N ASP A 403 -5.80 13.36 4.98
CA ASP A 403 -5.74 14.46 5.92
C ASP A 403 -5.35 15.77 5.22
N GLN A 404 -6.14 16.83 5.40
CA GLN A 404 -5.96 18.08 4.66
C GLN A 404 -4.66 18.80 5.04
N GLU A 405 -4.30 18.82 6.32
CA GLU A 405 -3.10 19.49 6.79
C GLU A 405 -1.85 18.74 6.31
N PHE A 406 -1.86 17.40 6.41
CA PHE A 406 -0.79 16.54 5.94
C PHE A 406 -0.54 16.71 4.43
N ILE A 407 -1.60 16.72 3.62
CA ILE A 407 -1.49 16.89 2.17
C ILE A 407 -0.89 18.26 1.83
N GLN A 408 -1.37 19.34 2.47
CA GLN A 408 -0.85 20.67 2.23
C GLN A 408 0.63 20.78 2.62
N LYS A 409 1.01 20.33 3.82
CA LYS A 409 2.42 20.32 4.27
C LYS A 409 3.32 19.50 3.35
N THR A 410 2.81 18.39 2.81
CA THR A 410 3.57 17.54 1.88
C THR A 410 3.81 18.26 0.55
N ILE A 411 2.80 18.94 0.00
CA ILE A 411 2.94 19.78 -1.20
C ILE A 411 3.95 20.90 -0.96
N ASP A 412 3.86 21.57 0.19
CA ASP A 412 4.76 22.67 0.54
C ASP A 412 6.21 22.19 0.64
N TYR A 413 6.45 21.01 1.24
CA TYR A 413 7.78 20.41 1.30
C TYR A 413 8.32 20.08 -0.10
N LEU A 414 7.52 19.45 -0.97
CA LEU A 414 7.93 19.10 -2.35
C LEU A 414 8.35 20.31 -3.20
N ASN A 415 7.76 21.47 -2.91
CA ASN A 415 8.02 22.75 -3.59
C ASN A 415 9.09 23.60 -2.89
N SER A 416 9.57 23.19 -1.72
CA SER A 416 10.54 23.96 -0.94
C SER A 416 11.98 23.68 -1.36
N ASP A 417 12.87 24.65 -1.10
CA ASP A 417 14.32 24.49 -1.31
C ASP A 417 14.95 23.44 -0.38
N LYS A 418 14.21 22.96 0.63
CA LYS A 418 14.64 21.91 1.57
C LYS A 418 14.39 20.49 1.05
N PHE A 419 13.72 20.34 -0.10
CA PHE A 419 13.44 19.02 -0.67
C PHE A 419 14.73 18.36 -1.17
N ASP A 420 15.10 17.22 -0.57
CA ASP A 420 16.36 16.51 -0.83
C ASP A 420 16.20 14.99 -1.07
N LEU A 421 14.97 14.50 -1.19
CA LEU A 421 14.69 13.06 -1.38
C LEU A 421 14.83 12.62 -2.84
N PRO A 422 15.47 11.47 -3.14
CA PRO A 422 15.67 10.96 -4.51
C PRO A 422 14.41 10.23 -5.04
N LEU A 423 13.31 10.96 -5.24
CA LEU A 423 12.02 10.40 -5.66
C LEU A 423 11.91 10.31 -7.19
N ALA A 424 12.09 9.11 -7.76
CA ALA A 424 11.96 8.87 -9.20
C ALA A 424 10.55 9.21 -9.73
N THR A 425 9.53 9.05 -8.88
CA THR A 425 8.12 9.26 -9.21
C THR A 425 7.56 10.60 -8.73
N LYS A 426 8.41 11.60 -8.44
CA LYS A 426 8.00 12.93 -7.93
C LYS A 426 6.81 13.54 -8.69
N LYS A 427 6.85 13.58 -10.02
CA LYS A 427 5.76 14.13 -10.84
C LYS A 427 4.42 13.40 -10.65
N LYS A 428 4.46 12.08 -10.44
CA LYS A 428 3.25 11.28 -10.17
C LYS A 428 2.70 11.56 -8.78
N ILE A 429 3.58 11.73 -7.80
CA ILE A 429 3.21 12.14 -6.44
C ILE A 429 2.55 13.53 -6.47
N GLU A 430 3.17 14.52 -7.13
CA GLU A 430 2.62 15.87 -7.28
C GLU A 430 1.24 15.86 -7.95
N GLY A 431 1.06 15.10 -9.03
CA GLY A 431 -0.23 14.96 -9.72
C GLY A 431 -1.32 14.38 -8.81
N MET A 432 -1.00 13.34 -8.03
CA MET A 432 -1.93 12.73 -7.08
C MET A 432 -2.29 13.70 -5.94
N LEU A 433 -1.29 14.32 -5.31
CA LEU A 433 -1.50 15.28 -4.22
C LEU A 433 -2.33 16.48 -4.67
N HIS A 434 -2.06 17.00 -5.88
CA HIS A 434 -2.87 18.07 -6.47
C HIS A 434 -4.32 17.64 -6.70
N SER A 435 -4.56 16.42 -7.20
CA SER A 435 -5.92 15.91 -7.38
C SER A 435 -6.67 15.74 -6.04
N ILE A 436 -5.99 15.29 -4.98
CA ILE A 436 -6.56 15.26 -3.63
C ILE A 436 -6.93 16.67 -3.16
N GLN A 437 -6.04 17.65 -3.39
CA GLN A 437 -6.29 19.04 -3.01
C GLN A 437 -7.50 19.64 -3.75
N LEU A 438 -7.75 19.24 -5.01
CA LEU A 438 -8.94 19.66 -5.76
C LEU A 438 -10.23 19.12 -5.14
N GLU A 439 -10.26 17.84 -4.74
CA GLU A 439 -11.41 17.27 -4.01
C GLU A 439 -11.67 18.00 -2.69
N GLN A 440 -10.61 18.31 -1.93
CA GLN A 440 -10.69 19.05 -0.67
C GLN A 440 -11.21 20.48 -0.89
N LYS A 441 -10.71 21.19 -1.90
CA LYS A 441 -11.17 22.54 -2.26
C LYS A 441 -12.63 22.55 -2.72
N ALA A 442 -13.07 21.53 -3.45
CA ALA A 442 -14.46 21.38 -3.87
C ALA A 442 -15.39 20.96 -2.71
N GLY A 443 -14.84 20.51 -1.57
CA GLY A 443 -15.59 20.02 -0.43
C GLY A 443 -16.29 18.68 -0.69
N VAL A 444 -15.69 17.83 -1.54
CA VAL A 444 -16.22 16.51 -1.90
C VAL A 444 -15.35 15.36 -1.38
N ASP A 445 -14.27 15.65 -0.67
CA ASP A 445 -13.33 14.68 -0.09
C ASP A 445 -13.96 13.77 0.98
N ASN A 446 -15.04 14.23 1.61
CA ASN A 446 -15.87 13.48 2.55
C ASN A 446 -16.99 12.66 1.89
N ILE A 447 -17.12 12.70 0.55
CA ILE A 447 -18.19 12.01 -0.17
C ILE A 447 -17.67 10.64 -0.65
N PRO A 448 -18.25 9.54 -0.16
CA PRO A 448 -17.84 8.20 -0.56
C PRO A 448 -18.28 7.81 -1.97
N LEU A 449 -17.40 7.09 -2.68
CA LEU A 449 -17.60 6.36 -3.94
C LEU A 449 -17.92 7.21 -5.18
N GLY A 450 -18.89 8.12 -5.16
CA GLY A 450 -19.25 8.95 -6.32
C GLY A 450 -19.95 8.20 -7.48
N PHE A 451 -20.05 8.84 -8.65
CA PHE A 451 -20.83 8.37 -9.80
C PHE A 451 -19.98 8.23 -11.07
N ASN A 452 -20.30 7.22 -11.89
CA ASN A 452 -19.70 7.04 -13.22
C ASN A 452 -20.66 7.56 -14.31
N PHE A 453 -20.33 8.71 -14.90
CA PHE A 453 -21.16 9.35 -15.93
C PHE A 453 -21.17 8.57 -17.27
N GLU A 454 -20.15 7.78 -17.56
CA GLU A 454 -20.12 6.91 -18.75
C GLU A 454 -21.12 5.76 -18.59
N HIS A 455 -21.16 5.14 -17.40
CA HIS A 455 -22.14 4.09 -17.07
C HIS A 455 -23.57 4.63 -17.16
N LEU A 456 -23.84 5.79 -16.54
CA LEU A 456 -25.16 6.42 -16.60
C LEU A 456 -25.58 6.76 -18.04
N SER A 457 -24.67 7.31 -18.84
CA SER A 457 -24.92 7.63 -20.25
C SER A 457 -25.20 6.37 -21.08
N LYS A 458 -24.43 5.29 -20.85
CA LYS A 458 -24.63 3.99 -21.49
C LYS A 458 -26.01 3.41 -21.18
N MET A 459 -26.45 3.49 -19.93
CA MET A 459 -27.77 3.04 -19.53
C MET A 459 -28.89 3.85 -20.17
N MET A 460 -28.73 5.18 -20.23
CA MET A 460 -29.69 6.08 -20.86
C MET A 460 -29.54 6.17 -22.40
N LYS A 461 -28.70 5.32 -23.01
CA LYS A 461 -28.50 5.26 -24.46
C LYS A 461 -28.23 6.65 -25.06
N THR A 462 -27.31 7.38 -24.45
CA THR A 462 -26.91 8.73 -24.87
C THR A 462 -25.39 8.85 -24.92
N THR A 463 -24.89 9.87 -25.61
CA THR A 463 -23.46 10.19 -25.61
C THR A 463 -23.05 10.74 -24.25
N VAL A 464 -21.81 10.47 -23.84
CA VAL A 464 -21.28 10.97 -22.56
C VAL A 464 -21.09 12.49 -22.67
N PRO A 465 -21.69 13.31 -21.79
CA PRO A 465 -21.40 14.74 -21.78
C PRO A 465 -19.92 14.96 -21.45
N SER A 466 -19.31 15.99 -22.04
CA SER A 466 -17.91 16.31 -21.76
C SER A 466 -17.71 16.73 -20.30
N LYS A 467 -16.48 16.62 -19.78
CA LYS A 467 -16.15 17.06 -18.41
C LYS A 467 -16.66 18.48 -18.13
N LYS A 468 -16.47 19.43 -19.06
CA LYS A 468 -16.97 20.81 -18.90
C LYS A 468 -18.50 20.83 -18.78
N LYS A 469 -19.21 20.11 -19.63
CA LYS A 469 -20.69 20.00 -19.60
C LYS A 469 -21.20 19.41 -18.29
N ILE A 470 -20.56 18.34 -17.79
CA ILE A 470 -20.90 17.72 -16.49
C ILE A 470 -20.72 18.72 -15.35
N PHE A 471 -19.56 19.38 -15.28
CA PHE A 471 -19.30 20.37 -14.24
C PHE A 471 -20.25 21.57 -14.34
N SER A 472 -20.53 22.09 -15.53
CA SER A 472 -21.45 23.22 -15.74
C SER A 472 -22.85 22.87 -15.23
N ALA A 473 -23.36 21.68 -15.61
CA ALA A 473 -24.67 21.21 -15.19
C ALA A 473 -24.79 21.14 -13.66
N ILE A 474 -23.86 20.46 -12.99
CA ILE A 474 -23.92 20.24 -11.54
C ILE A 474 -23.71 21.55 -10.76
N LYS A 475 -22.76 22.40 -11.19
CA LYS A 475 -22.52 23.70 -10.56
C LYS A 475 -23.67 24.68 -10.76
N SER A 476 -24.34 24.66 -11.92
CA SER A 476 -25.52 25.51 -12.17
C SER A 476 -26.69 25.21 -11.22
N LEU A 477 -26.71 24.00 -10.66
CA LEU A 477 -27.68 23.55 -9.67
C LEU A 477 -27.20 23.77 -8.22
N ASN A 478 -26.12 24.55 -8.03
CA ASN A 478 -25.50 24.87 -6.72
C ASN A 478 -24.94 23.66 -5.96
N TYR A 479 -24.50 22.62 -6.67
CA TYR A 479 -23.80 21.49 -6.07
C TYR A 479 -22.30 21.51 -6.39
N SER A 480 -21.50 20.97 -5.47
CA SER A 480 -20.07 20.75 -5.65
C SER A 480 -19.82 19.49 -6.47
N ILE A 481 -18.75 19.50 -7.27
CA ILE A 481 -18.31 18.34 -8.03
C ILE A 481 -16.81 18.36 -8.30
N GLU A 482 -16.20 17.19 -8.22
CA GLU A 482 -14.84 16.95 -8.71
C GLU A 482 -14.67 15.46 -9.13
N GLN A 483 -13.73 15.19 -10.04
CA GLN A 483 -13.32 13.81 -10.34
C GLN A 483 -12.43 13.27 -9.23
N THR A 484 -12.59 11.99 -8.89
CA THR A 484 -11.78 11.40 -7.82
C THR A 484 -10.34 11.14 -8.26
N TYR A 485 -9.37 11.41 -7.37
CA TYR A 485 -7.94 11.14 -7.60
C TYR A 485 -7.66 9.65 -7.83
N LEU A 486 -8.54 8.77 -7.34
CA LEU A 486 -8.43 7.32 -7.46
C LEU A 486 -8.81 6.81 -8.85
N ASN A 487 -9.77 7.44 -9.51
CA ASN A 487 -10.32 6.99 -10.78
C ASN A 487 -10.93 8.17 -11.57
N PRO A 488 -10.36 8.56 -12.72
CA PRO A 488 -10.85 9.70 -13.50
C PRO A 488 -12.27 9.53 -14.05
N ALA A 489 -12.79 8.29 -14.17
CA ALA A 489 -14.16 8.06 -14.65
C ALA A 489 -15.23 8.36 -13.59
N ILE A 490 -14.82 8.55 -12.33
CA ILE A 490 -15.71 8.68 -11.19
C ILE A 490 -15.73 10.15 -10.71
N TYR A 491 -16.94 10.65 -10.46
CA TYR A 491 -17.20 12.02 -10.05
C TYR A 491 -17.88 12.02 -8.69
N LYS A 492 -17.30 12.74 -7.73
CA LYS A 492 -17.88 12.97 -6.40
C LYS A 492 -18.66 14.26 -6.41
N THR A 493 -19.85 14.23 -5.81
CA THR A 493 -20.74 15.40 -5.72
C THR A 493 -21.63 15.28 -4.50
N ASN A 494 -21.97 16.42 -3.90
CA ASN A 494 -22.98 16.49 -2.84
C ASN A 494 -24.41 16.58 -3.39
N ALA A 495 -24.58 16.52 -4.72
CA ALA A 495 -25.89 16.39 -5.35
C ALA A 495 -26.53 15.05 -4.95
N PRO A 496 -27.81 15.04 -4.55
CA PRO A 496 -28.58 13.82 -4.39
C PRO A 496 -28.59 13.00 -5.69
N SER A 497 -28.70 11.68 -5.56
CA SER A 497 -28.71 10.79 -6.72
C SER A 497 -29.75 11.22 -7.76
N GLU A 498 -30.95 11.60 -7.33
CA GLU A 498 -32.03 12.05 -8.20
C GLU A 498 -31.58 13.18 -9.14
N ILE A 499 -30.79 14.12 -8.64
CA ILE A 499 -30.25 15.24 -9.41
C ILE A 499 -29.21 14.77 -10.43
N VAL A 500 -28.33 13.83 -10.06
CA VAL A 500 -27.32 13.28 -10.98
C VAL A 500 -27.99 12.56 -12.15
N PHE A 501 -29.04 11.79 -11.90
CA PHE A 501 -29.81 11.12 -12.94
C PHE A 501 -30.56 12.11 -13.83
N ASP A 502 -31.17 13.14 -13.24
CA ASP A 502 -31.82 14.24 -13.98
C ASP A 502 -30.86 14.97 -14.91
N VAL A 503 -29.61 15.17 -14.51
CA VAL A 503 -28.61 15.81 -15.36
C VAL A 503 -28.41 15.00 -16.65
N ILE A 504 -28.33 13.67 -16.57
CA ILE A 504 -28.17 12.85 -17.77
C ILE A 504 -29.47 12.75 -18.58
N ARG A 505 -30.64 12.74 -17.93
CA ARG A 505 -31.94 12.82 -18.64
C ARG A 505 -32.07 14.12 -19.42
N ASN A 506 -31.75 15.25 -18.80
CA ASN A 506 -31.76 16.55 -19.46
C ASN A 506 -30.71 16.60 -20.59
N TRP A 507 -29.52 16.06 -20.38
CA TRP A 507 -28.51 15.96 -21.44
C TRP A 507 -29.03 15.18 -22.65
N LYS A 508 -29.59 13.98 -22.44
CA LYS A 508 -30.23 13.21 -23.50
C LYS A 508 -31.33 14.01 -24.20
N ARG A 509 -32.16 14.75 -23.45
CA ARG A 509 -33.24 15.56 -24.00
C ARG A 509 -32.72 16.70 -24.90
N THR A 510 -31.55 17.27 -24.62
CA THR A 510 -30.92 18.26 -25.52
C THR A 510 -30.50 17.66 -26.86
N LEU A 511 -30.18 16.37 -26.90
CA LEU A 511 -29.78 15.66 -28.12
C LEU A 511 -30.98 15.03 -28.86
N GLN A 512 -32.02 14.65 -28.12
CA GLN A 512 -33.21 13.95 -28.60
C GLN A 512 -34.45 14.66 -28.02
N PRO A 513 -34.86 15.80 -28.58
CA PRO A 513 -35.98 16.59 -28.04
C PRO A 513 -37.33 15.89 -28.21
N ASN A 514 -37.49 15.16 -29.32
CA ASN A 514 -38.72 14.46 -29.69
C ASN A 514 -38.92 13.19 -28.84
N ASP A 515 -40.14 12.97 -28.33
CA ASP A 515 -40.44 11.81 -27.48
C ASP A 515 -40.24 10.48 -28.19
N GLU A 516 -40.62 10.38 -29.48
CA GLU A 516 -40.41 9.16 -30.25
C GLU A 516 -38.93 8.76 -30.28
N GLU A 517 -38.04 9.70 -30.58
CA GLU A 517 -36.59 9.46 -30.61
C GLU A 517 -36.01 9.19 -29.22
N PHE A 518 -36.48 9.94 -28.21
CA PHE A 518 -36.01 9.84 -26.84
C PHE A 518 -36.27 8.45 -26.24
N PHE A 519 -37.43 7.86 -26.54
CA PHE A 519 -37.83 6.54 -26.02
C PHE A 519 -37.55 5.37 -26.97
N ARG A 520 -37.23 5.60 -28.25
CA ARG A 520 -37.05 4.55 -29.28
C ARG A 520 -36.13 3.39 -28.88
N ALA A 521 -35.09 3.68 -28.12
CA ALA A 521 -34.05 2.71 -27.76
C ALA A 521 -34.38 1.85 -26.52
N PHE A 522 -35.59 1.96 -25.96
CA PHE A 522 -35.96 1.32 -24.71
C PHE A 522 -37.21 0.45 -24.84
N ASP A 523 -37.11 -0.75 -24.29
CA ASP A 523 -38.26 -1.58 -24.00
C ASP A 523 -38.99 -1.04 -22.76
N LYS A 524 -40.32 -0.88 -22.84
CA LYS A 524 -41.16 -0.31 -21.77
C LYS A 524 -41.13 -1.12 -20.48
N GLU A 525 -40.85 -2.42 -20.57
CA GLU A 525 -40.75 -3.31 -19.40
C GLU A 525 -39.34 -3.30 -18.77
N SER A 526 -38.36 -2.67 -19.43
CA SER A 526 -36.99 -2.65 -18.94
C SER A 526 -36.78 -1.67 -17.78
N SER A 527 -35.90 -2.02 -16.86
CA SER A 527 -35.43 -1.13 -15.78
C SER A 527 -34.87 0.20 -16.28
N ASN A 528 -34.30 0.23 -17.49
CA ASN A 528 -33.72 1.43 -18.08
C ASN A 528 -34.82 2.39 -18.57
N TYR A 529 -35.96 1.86 -19.01
CA TYR A 529 -37.13 2.68 -19.32
C TYR A 529 -37.67 3.37 -18.07
N ALA A 530 -37.68 2.69 -16.91
CA ALA A 530 -38.07 3.31 -15.64
C ALA A 530 -37.17 4.50 -15.26
N ILE A 531 -35.87 4.44 -15.56
CA ILE A 531 -34.95 5.56 -15.33
C ILE A 531 -35.30 6.74 -16.24
N VAL A 532 -35.50 6.48 -17.54
CA VAL A 532 -35.61 7.53 -18.55
C VAL A 532 -36.99 8.19 -18.60
N SER A 533 -38.04 7.47 -18.21
CA SER A 533 -39.43 7.94 -18.15
C SER A 533 -39.76 8.78 -16.92
N LYS A 534 -38.89 8.79 -15.91
CA LYS A 534 -39.08 9.60 -14.71
C LYS A 534 -39.06 11.10 -15.04
N PRO A 535 -39.97 11.89 -14.44
CA PRO A 535 -39.97 13.33 -14.62
C PRO A 535 -38.69 13.95 -14.05
N ASN A 536 -38.22 15.02 -14.68
CA ASN A 536 -37.12 15.82 -14.15
C ASN A 536 -37.64 16.77 -13.08
N ILE A 537 -36.90 16.89 -11.99
CA ILE A 537 -37.11 17.83 -10.88
C ILE A 537 -36.13 19.01 -10.93
N CYS A 538 -35.14 19.00 -11.83
CA CYS A 538 -34.23 20.12 -12.05
C CYS A 538 -33.98 20.43 -13.54
N GLN A 539 -33.49 21.65 -13.81
CA GLN A 539 -33.10 22.14 -15.13
C GLN A 539 -31.63 22.60 -15.11
N PRO A 540 -30.67 21.74 -15.48
CA PRO A 540 -29.25 22.09 -15.49
C PRO A 540 -28.89 23.00 -16.66
N ASN A 541 -27.98 23.95 -16.43
CA ASN A 541 -27.32 24.70 -17.48
C ASN A 541 -25.98 24.03 -17.85
N PHE A 542 -25.90 23.47 -19.05
CA PHE A 542 -24.71 22.81 -19.56
C PHE A 542 -23.63 23.77 -20.08
N ASP A 543 -23.92 25.06 -20.19
CA ASP A 543 -23.06 26.08 -20.80
C ASP A 543 -22.64 27.16 -19.81
N LEU A 544 -22.68 26.86 -18.51
CA LEU A 544 -22.12 27.72 -17.48
C LEU A 544 -20.63 27.99 -17.77
N ASP A 545 -20.23 29.26 -17.73
CA ASP A 545 -18.82 29.64 -17.89
C ASP A 545 -18.03 29.26 -16.64
N ILE A 546 -17.40 28.10 -16.70
CA ILE A 546 -16.59 27.54 -15.63
C ILE A 546 -15.15 27.39 -16.09
N ASN A 547 -14.24 27.75 -15.18
CA ASN A 547 -12.85 27.39 -15.30
C ASN A 547 -12.63 26.01 -14.65
N VAL A 548 -12.24 25.03 -15.47
CA VAL A 548 -11.86 23.69 -14.99
C VAL A 548 -10.35 23.67 -14.89
N GLU A 549 -9.82 23.61 -13.67
CA GLU A 549 -8.37 23.62 -13.44
C GLU A 549 -7.72 22.34 -14.00
N ASN A 550 -6.81 22.52 -14.96
CA ASN A 550 -6.07 21.44 -15.62
C ASN A 550 -4.55 21.71 -15.62
N LYS A 551 -4.04 22.52 -14.68
CA LYS A 551 -2.64 23.00 -14.69
C LYS A 551 -1.60 21.89 -14.52
N LEU A 552 -1.92 20.84 -13.77
CA LEU A 552 -1.03 19.71 -13.52
C LEU A 552 -1.64 18.40 -14.02
N PRO A 553 -0.86 17.54 -14.71
CA PRO A 553 -1.34 16.23 -15.12
C PRO A 553 -1.62 15.36 -13.88
N ARG A 554 -2.90 15.05 -13.65
CA ARG A 554 -3.36 14.30 -12.46
C ARG A 554 -3.15 12.80 -12.58
N TRP A 555 -3.31 12.26 -13.79
CA TRP A 555 -3.16 10.83 -14.09
C TRP A 555 -2.10 10.68 -15.17
N LEU A 556 -0.91 10.23 -14.76
CA LEU A 556 0.18 9.96 -15.68
C LEU A 556 0.04 8.53 -16.24
N PRO A 557 0.24 8.34 -17.55
CA PRO A 557 0.22 7.01 -18.14
C PRO A 557 1.37 6.16 -17.59
N ASN A 558 1.21 4.84 -17.68
CA ASN A 558 2.27 3.93 -17.29
C ASN A 558 3.50 4.09 -18.19
N PRO A 559 4.71 3.94 -17.64
CA PRO A 559 5.94 4.19 -18.38
C PRO A 559 6.22 3.16 -19.49
N GLU A 560 5.65 1.95 -19.41
CA GLU A 560 5.94 0.85 -20.34
C GLU A 560 4.67 0.18 -20.89
N LYS A 561 4.77 -0.43 -22.08
CA LYS A 561 3.65 -1.13 -22.75
C LYS A 561 3.18 -2.40 -22.04
N ASN A 562 4.06 -3.10 -21.31
CA ASN A 562 3.77 -4.34 -20.58
C ASN A 562 3.79 -4.11 -19.05
N TRP A 563 3.28 -2.96 -18.62
CA TRP A 563 3.29 -2.57 -17.21
C TRP A 563 2.38 -3.48 -16.37
N GLY A 564 2.96 -4.16 -15.39
CA GLY A 564 2.25 -5.15 -14.59
C GLY A 564 3.08 -5.72 -13.45
N PRO A 565 2.42 -6.36 -12.46
CA PRO A 565 3.10 -6.94 -11.31
C PRO A 565 3.86 -8.19 -11.75
N GLY A 566 5.16 -8.23 -11.42
CA GLY A 566 5.98 -9.40 -11.64
C GLY A 566 5.52 -10.62 -10.83
N LYS A 567 5.71 -11.83 -11.38
CA LYS A 567 5.52 -13.08 -10.62
C LYS A 567 6.62 -13.22 -9.58
N ARG A 568 6.35 -13.95 -8.49
CA ARG A 568 7.39 -14.35 -7.53
C ARG A 568 8.49 -15.12 -8.28
N PRO A 569 9.79 -14.91 -7.98
CA PRO A 569 10.87 -15.56 -8.70
C PRO A 569 10.81 -17.07 -8.48
N ALA A 570 11.12 -17.84 -9.53
CA ALA A 570 11.29 -19.29 -9.45
C ALA A 570 12.79 -19.62 -9.51
N GLN A 571 13.23 -20.60 -8.74
CA GLN A 571 14.64 -21.03 -8.72
C GLN A 571 14.99 -21.79 -10.02
N LYS A 572 16.18 -21.54 -10.57
CA LYS A 572 16.74 -22.27 -11.71
C LYS A 572 17.99 -23.04 -11.28
N LEU A 573 18.09 -24.31 -11.69
CA LEU A 573 19.28 -25.15 -11.47
C LEU A 573 20.44 -24.64 -12.34
N LEU A 574 21.60 -24.38 -11.73
CA LEU A 574 22.85 -24.19 -12.48
C LEU A 574 23.45 -25.57 -12.74
N VAL A 575 23.50 -25.96 -14.01
CA VAL A 575 24.25 -27.14 -14.46
C VAL A 575 25.68 -26.68 -14.76
N GLU A 576 26.68 -27.33 -14.17
CA GLU A 576 28.09 -27.01 -14.44
C GLU A 576 28.42 -27.29 -15.92
N GLU A 577 29.10 -26.36 -16.58
CA GLU A 577 29.57 -26.51 -17.96
C GLU A 577 30.57 -27.67 -18.03
N GLY A 578 30.10 -28.82 -18.52
CA GLY A 578 30.93 -30.02 -18.68
C GLY A 578 30.19 -31.32 -19.03
N GLN A 579 28.86 -31.35 -19.06
CA GLN A 579 28.07 -32.56 -19.41
C GLN A 579 26.99 -32.27 -20.45
N ASN A 580 27.31 -31.49 -21.48
CA ASN A 580 26.33 -31.00 -22.46
C ASN A 580 26.13 -31.88 -23.70
N GLU A 581 26.72 -33.08 -23.79
CA GLU A 581 26.61 -33.89 -25.02
C GLU A 581 25.72 -35.14 -24.92
N GLU A 582 25.32 -35.63 -23.74
CA GLU A 582 24.49 -36.85 -23.66
C GLU A 582 23.01 -36.62 -23.27
N ILE A 583 22.66 -35.51 -22.61
CA ILE A 583 21.28 -35.29 -22.12
C ILE A 583 20.34 -34.70 -23.20
N GLN A 584 20.88 -34.13 -24.28
CA GLN A 584 20.06 -33.57 -25.36
C GLN A 584 19.48 -34.63 -26.32
N GLN A 585 19.99 -35.87 -26.31
CA GLN A 585 19.43 -36.96 -27.13
C GLN A 585 18.26 -37.70 -26.43
N GLU A 586 18.29 -37.91 -25.11
CA GLU A 586 17.19 -38.61 -24.41
C GLU A 586 15.89 -37.80 -24.28
N HIS A 587 15.96 -36.46 -24.35
CA HIS A 587 14.78 -35.59 -24.29
C HIS A 587 14.10 -35.36 -25.64
N GLN A 588 14.76 -35.64 -26.77
CA GLN A 588 14.12 -35.64 -28.09
C GLN A 588 13.33 -36.93 -28.33
N ASP A 589 13.85 -38.10 -27.91
CA ASP A 589 13.17 -39.38 -28.15
C ASP A 589 11.92 -39.59 -27.28
N ASN A 590 11.92 -39.10 -26.03
CA ASN A 590 10.74 -39.20 -25.14
C ASN A 590 9.63 -38.18 -25.46
N GLY A 591 9.96 -37.09 -26.19
CA GLY A 591 9.01 -36.04 -26.56
C GLY A 591 8.09 -36.42 -27.73
N ASP A 592 8.54 -37.34 -28.59
CA ASP A 592 7.81 -37.75 -29.79
C ASP A 592 6.87 -38.95 -29.57
N GLU A 593 7.09 -39.78 -28.54
CA GLU A 593 6.13 -40.82 -28.14
C GLU A 593 4.89 -40.25 -27.42
N LEU A 594 5.04 -39.18 -26.63
CA LEU A 594 3.92 -38.55 -25.90
C LEU A 594 3.00 -37.70 -26.78
N LYS A 595 3.47 -37.26 -27.96
CA LYS A 595 2.64 -36.51 -28.93
C LYS A 595 1.78 -37.40 -29.84
N LYS A 596 2.04 -38.71 -29.91
CA LYS A 596 1.21 -39.64 -30.71
C LYS A 596 0.01 -40.23 -29.94
N LYS A 597 -0.02 -40.15 -28.60
CA LYS A 597 -1.14 -40.71 -27.80
C LYS A 597 -2.30 -39.76 -27.51
N ASN A 598 -2.17 -38.46 -27.72
CA ASN A 598 -3.24 -37.47 -27.41
C ASN A 598 -4.03 -37.00 -28.65
N LYS A 599 -4.08 -37.79 -29.73
CA LYS A 599 -4.89 -37.48 -30.94
C LYS A 599 -6.00 -38.48 -31.25
N THR A 600 -6.27 -39.43 -30.36
CA THR A 600 -7.43 -40.30 -30.40
C THR A 600 -7.88 -40.55 -28.97
N ASP A 601 -8.78 -39.68 -28.49
CA ASP A 601 -9.95 -39.99 -27.66
C ASP A 601 -10.75 -38.70 -27.41
#